data_AF-A0AA39RP47-F1
#
_entry.id   AF-A0AA39RP47-F1
#
_cell.length_a   1.000
_cell.length_b   1.000
_cell.length_c   1.000
_cell.angle_alpha   90.00
_cell.angle_beta   90.00
_cell.angle_gamma   90.00
#
_symmetry.space_group_name_H-M   'P 1'
#
loop_
_entity.id
_entity.type
_entity.pdbx_description
1 polymer ?
#
loop_
_entity_poly.entity_id
_entity_poly.type
_entity_poly.pdbx_seq_one_letter_code
_entity_poly.pdbx_strand_id
1 'polypeptide(L)'
;MQLKLQLQTLKKGGSSMSEYLMKKKSIMDALAYIGTALTTDDKIMYILNGLGAEYDSFVIPITSMPGNYNYSLPEISALLLTHEARI
;
A
#
# COMPACT_ATOMS: atom_id res chain seq x y z
N MET A 1 8.06 -6.19 -17.07
CA MET A 1 6.68 -6.32 -16.56
C MET A 1 6.55 -7.11 -15.25
N GLN A 2 7.55 -7.88 -14.82
CA GLN A 2 7.48 -8.72 -13.61
C GLN A 2 7.30 -7.94 -12.29
N LEU A 3 7.87 -6.73 -12.15
CA LEU A 3 7.77 -5.93 -10.93
C LEU A 3 6.35 -5.41 -10.65
N LYS A 4 5.62 -4.97 -11.69
CA LYS A 4 4.21 -4.56 -11.55
C LYS A 4 3.34 -5.73 -11.12
N LEU A 5 3.58 -6.92 -11.70
CA LEU A 5 2.86 -8.13 -11.32
C LEU A 5 3.12 -8.49 -9.86
N GLN A 6 4.40 -8.49 -9.43
CA GLN A 6 4.77 -8.70 -8.03
C GLN A 6 4.09 -7.68 -7.12
N LEU A 7 4.07 -6.41 -7.50
CA LEU A 7 3.41 -5.36 -6.72
C LEU A 7 1.91 -5.63 -6.59
N GLN A 8 1.23 -6.12 -7.63
CA GLN A 8 -0.20 -6.46 -7.60
C GLN A 8 -0.50 -7.69 -6.75
N THR A 9 0.34 -8.72 -6.85
CA THR A 9 0.11 -10.00 -6.17
C THR A 9 0.61 -10.03 -4.74
N LEU A 10 1.44 -9.06 -4.32
CA LEU A 10 1.98 -9.00 -2.97
C LEU A 10 0.87 -8.64 -1.98
N LYS A 11 0.53 -9.62 -1.14
CA LYS A 11 -0.42 -9.51 -0.03
C LYS A 11 0.34 -9.43 1.30
N LYS A 12 -0.26 -8.78 2.31
CA LYS A 12 0.26 -8.78 3.70
C LYS A 12 0.34 -10.21 4.23
N GLY A 13 -0.75 -10.96 4.09
CA GLY A 13 -0.86 -12.31 4.65
C GLY A 13 -0.60 -12.29 6.17
N GLY A 14 0.20 -13.24 6.64
CA GLY A 14 0.61 -13.32 8.05
C GLY A 14 1.88 -12.53 8.40
N SER A 15 2.43 -11.72 7.49
CA SER A 15 3.57 -10.84 7.80
C SER A 15 3.10 -9.61 8.58
N SER A 16 4.02 -9.00 9.35
CA SER A 16 3.74 -7.71 10.00
C SER A 16 3.48 -6.61 8.96
N MET A 17 2.74 -5.57 9.35
CA MET A 17 2.45 -4.45 8.45
C MET A 17 3.72 -3.72 8.04
N SER A 18 4.69 -3.61 8.93
CA SER A 18 6.01 -3.05 8.64
C SER A 18 6.74 -3.81 7.53
N GLU A 19 6.79 -5.14 7.60
CA GLU A 19 7.41 -5.97 6.57
C GLU A 19 6.69 -5.87 5.23
N TYR A 20 5.35 -5.83 5.26
CA TYR A 20 4.53 -5.66 4.08
C TYR A 20 4.80 -4.32 3.38
N LEU A 21 4.81 -3.22 4.13
CA LEU A 21 5.10 -1.88 3.61
C LEU A 21 6.54 -1.79 3.06
N MET A 22 7.51 -2.40 3.75
CA MET A 22 8.91 -2.43 3.29
C MET A 22 9.05 -3.18 1.96
N LYS A 23 8.40 -4.34 1.81
CA LYS A 23 8.38 -5.12 0.56
C LYS A 23 7.74 -4.35 -0.59
N LYS A 24 6.57 -3.73 -0.36
CA LYS A 24 5.91 -2.86 -1.35
C LYS A 24 6.82 -1.72 -1.77
N LYS A 25 7.40 -1.01 -0.81
CA LYS A 25 8.32 0.12 -1.05
C LYS A 25 9.52 -0.30 -1.90
N SER A 26 10.16 -1.43 -1.58
CA SER A 26 11.31 -1.93 -2.35
C SER A 26 10.96 -2.18 -3.83
N ILE A 27 9.77 -2.75 -4.10
CA ILE A 27 9.30 -2.97 -5.49
C ILE A 27 8.99 -1.63 -6.18
N MET A 28 8.37 -0.68 -5.47
CA MET A 28 8.08 0.66 -6.00
C MET A 28 9.36 1.45 -6.32
N ASP A 29 10.38 1.36 -5.45
CA ASP A 29 11.67 2.00 -5.64
C ASP A 29 12.41 1.36 -6.83
N ALA A 30 12.33 0.04 -6.99
CA ALA A 30 12.86 -0.65 -8.16
C ALA A 30 12.14 -0.25 -9.47
N LEU A 31 10.81 -0.08 -9.43
CA LEU A 31 10.03 0.43 -10.55
C LEU A 31 10.44 1.87 -10.90
N ALA A 32 10.62 2.74 -9.91
CA ALA A 32 11.10 4.11 -10.11
C ALA A 32 12.51 4.14 -10.71
N TYR A 33 13.41 3.26 -10.24
CA TYR A 33 14.78 3.15 -10.73
C TYR A 33 14.86 2.81 -12.22
N ILE A 34 13.97 1.93 -12.71
CA ILE A 34 13.89 1.59 -14.15
C ILE A 34 13.06 2.57 -14.98
N GLY A 35 12.72 3.75 -14.44
CA GLY A 35 11.95 4.79 -15.13
C GLY A 35 10.43 4.58 -15.14
N THR A 36 9.92 3.62 -14.37
CA THR A 36 8.47 3.35 -14.20
C THR A 36 7.99 3.87 -12.84
N ALA A 37 8.19 5.16 -12.57
CA ALA A 37 7.74 5.76 -11.32
C ALA A 37 6.20 5.75 -11.22
N LEU A 38 5.69 5.32 -10.07
CA LEU A 38 4.27 5.33 -9.75
C LEU A 38 3.87 6.64 -9.09
N THR A 39 2.65 7.11 -9.35
CA THR A 39 2.07 8.26 -8.64
C THR A 39 1.83 7.92 -7.17
N THR A 40 1.64 8.93 -6.32
CA THR A 40 1.33 8.69 -4.90
C THR A 40 0.03 7.91 -4.75
N ASP A 41 -1.00 8.26 -5.50
CA ASP A 41 -2.30 7.59 -5.53
C ASP A 41 -2.17 6.12 -5.95
N ASP A 42 -1.39 5.84 -7.01
CA ASP A 42 -1.09 4.47 -7.42
C ASP A 42 -0.45 3.68 -6.28
N LYS A 43 0.58 4.24 -5.62
CA LYS A 43 1.30 3.57 -4.53
C LYS A 43 0.34 3.24 -3.37
N ILE A 44 -0.55 4.17 -3.01
CA ILE A 44 -1.57 3.96 -1.98
C ILE A 44 -2.51 2.83 -2.41
N MET A 45 -3.04 2.88 -3.63
CA MET A 45 -3.92 1.84 -4.17
C MET A 45 -3.26 0.45 -4.16
N TYR A 46 -1.98 0.36 -4.53
CA TYR A 46 -1.23 -0.90 -4.47
C TYR A 46 -1.03 -1.42 -3.05
N ILE A 47 -0.89 -0.55 -2.05
CA ILE A 47 -0.80 -0.93 -0.65
C ILE A 47 -2.15 -1.43 -0.15
N LEU A 48 -3.24 -0.72 -0.41
CA LEU A 48 -4.56 -1.08 0.07
C LEU A 48 -5.06 -2.41 -0.52
N ASN A 49 -4.80 -2.66 -1.82
CA ASN A 49 -5.22 -3.90 -2.51
C ASN A 49 -4.60 -5.19 -1.95
N GLY A 50 -3.46 -5.11 -1.28
CA GLY A 50 -2.81 -6.30 -0.70
C GLY A 50 -3.16 -6.56 0.77
N LEU A 51 -4.06 -5.75 1.35
CA LEU A 51 -4.54 -5.95 2.72
C LEU A 51 -5.66 -7.01 2.76
N GLY A 52 -5.77 -7.71 3.89
CA GLY A 52 -6.86 -8.64 4.14
C GLY A 52 -8.14 -7.92 4.60
N ALA A 53 -9.24 -8.66 4.69
CA ALA A 53 -10.55 -8.15 5.13
C ALA A 53 -10.52 -7.52 6.55
N GLU A 54 -9.52 -7.88 7.38
CA GLU A 54 -9.28 -7.25 8.68
C GLU A 54 -9.05 -5.72 8.57
N TYR A 55 -8.57 -5.24 7.42
CA TYR A 55 -8.34 -3.82 7.14
C TYR A 55 -9.48 -3.16 6.35
N ASP A 56 -10.60 -3.84 6.07
CA ASP A 56 -11.71 -3.24 5.30
C ASP A 56 -12.25 -1.96 5.95
N SER A 57 -12.25 -1.90 7.29
CA SER A 57 -12.62 -0.70 8.06
C SER A 57 -11.72 0.51 7.78
N PHE A 58 -10.49 0.27 7.34
CA PHE A 58 -9.51 1.28 6.93
C PHE A 58 -9.55 1.54 5.42
N VAL A 59 -9.68 0.49 4.60
CA VAL A 59 -9.64 0.56 3.13
C VAL A 59 -10.88 1.22 2.55
N ILE A 60 -12.08 0.89 3.06
CA ILE A 60 -13.35 1.36 2.49
C ILE A 60 -13.46 2.89 2.53
N PRO A 61 -13.25 3.58 3.66
CA PRO A 61 -13.37 5.05 3.70
C PRO A 61 -12.37 5.75 2.79
N ILE A 62 -11.18 5.18 2.64
CA ILE A 62 -10.09 5.76 1.83
C ILE A 62 -10.39 5.59 0.34
N THR A 63 -10.87 4.43 -0.09
CA THR A 63 -11.18 4.15 -1.51
C THR A 63 -12.54 4.69 -1.96
N SER A 64 -13.46 4.93 -1.02
CA SER A 64 -14.83 5.42 -1.32
C SER A 64 -14.91 6.92 -1.59
N MET A 65 -13.84 7.69 -1.38
CA MET A 65 -13.81 9.13 -1.67
C MET A 65 -13.12 9.38 -3.02
N PRO A 66 -13.87 9.47 -4.13
CA PRO A 66 -13.29 9.70 -5.44
C PRO A 66 -12.71 11.11 -5.53
N GLY A 67 -11.43 11.21 -5.89
CA GLY A 67 -10.87 12.43 -6.49
C GLY A 67 -9.90 13.26 -5.66
N ASN A 68 -9.47 12.84 -4.47
CA ASN A 68 -8.23 13.36 -3.86
C ASN A 68 -7.83 12.48 -2.68
N TYR A 69 -6.87 11.58 -2.87
CA TYR A 69 -6.10 11.12 -1.74
C TYR A 69 -5.21 12.30 -1.31
N ASN A 70 -5.73 13.19 -0.46
CA ASN A 70 -4.90 14.19 0.23
C ASN A 70 -3.87 13.53 1.18
N TYR A 71 -3.87 12.21 1.25
CA TYR A 71 -2.96 11.42 2.04
C TYR A 71 -1.63 11.23 1.31
N SER A 72 -0.56 11.55 2.02
CA SER A 72 0.78 11.18 1.62
C SER A 72 1.06 9.71 1.95
N LEU A 73 1.98 9.08 1.22
CA LEU A 73 2.41 7.70 1.47
C LEU A 73 2.88 7.46 2.93
N PRO A 74 3.63 8.39 3.57
CA PRO A 74 3.99 8.26 4.98
C PRO A 74 2.78 8.28 5.92
N GLU A 75 1.76 9.11 5.66
CA GLU A 75 0.55 9.15 6.49
C GLU A 75 -0.22 7.84 6.44
N ILE A 76 -0.44 7.29 5.24
CA ILE A 76 -1.08 5.98 5.07
C ILE A 76 -0.28 4.89 5.80
N SER A 77 1.04 4.92 5.67
CA SER A 77 1.92 3.95 6.34
C SER A 77 1.79 4.02 7.87
N ALA A 78 1.82 5.23 8.44
CA ALA A 78 1.70 5.44 9.88
C ALA A 78 0.31 5.05 10.41
N LEU A 79 -0.75 5.37 9.66
CA LEU A 79 -2.12 5.00 10.01
C LEU A 79 -2.30 3.47 10.00
N LEU A 80 -1.75 2.78 9.02
CA LEU A 80 -1.82 1.32 8.92
C LEU A 80 -1.07 0.62 10.07
N LEU A 81 0.11 1.14 10.45
CA LEU A 81 0.86 0.64 11.62
C LEU A 81 0.08 0.87 12.92
N THR A 82 -0.56 2.04 13.06
CA THR A 82 -1.39 2.36 14.22
C THR A 82 -2.62 1.45 14.28
N HIS A 83 -3.20 1.12 13.12
CA HIS A 83 -4.33 0.20 13.04
C HIS A 83 -3.92 -1.22 13.43
N GLU A 84 -2.79 -1.75 12.93
CA GLU A 84 -2.25 -3.06 13.33
C GLU A 84 -2.03 -3.15 14.86
N ALA A 85 -1.57 -2.08 15.51
CA ALA A 85 -1.40 -2.06 16.96
C ALA A 85 -2.70 -2.07 17.77
N ARG A 86 -3.87 -1.90 17.13
CA ARG A 86 -5.20 -1.86 17.76
C ARG A 86 -6.04 -3.12 17.50
N ILE A 87 -5.60 -4.01 16.61
CA ILE A 87 -6.23 -5.30 16.30
C ILE A 87 -5.58 -6.38 17.15
#